data_AF-A0A0R2NWN8-F1
#
_entry.id   AF-A0A0R2NWN8-F1
#
_cell.length_a   1.000
_cell.length_b   1.000
_cell.length_c   1.000
_cell.angle_alpha   90.00
_cell.angle_beta   90.00
_cell.angle_gamma   90.00
#
_symmetry.space_group_name_H-M   'P 1'
#
loop_
_entity.id
_entity.type
_entity.pdbx_description
1 polymer ?
#
loop_
_entity_poly.entity_id
_entity_poly.type
_entity_poly.pdbx_seq_one_letter_code
_entity_poly.pdbx_strand_id
1 'polypeptide(L)'
;MKWAKSWYLSDVILLALIGIFFGAIFMGTNYVYDVLTAALSPIGLGGLANELLLGLWCMPGMLAGYMLRLKGSATLGELLAATVEMFFGGQWGIATLISGIVQGFGAELGYIVTRYKHYDWLGLTASAATTTIVTFGWDLARNGYYKLQLWLLILYFVVRFISMFVFGGLLTRLITDMLDRSHVLKSSHSN
;
A
#
# COMPACT_ATOMS: atom_id res chain seq x y z
N MET A 1 3.95 30.12 -7.62
CA MET A 1 3.68 28.68 -7.83
C MET A 1 4.31 27.87 -6.68
N LYS A 2 3.58 27.59 -5.58
CA LYS A 2 4.11 26.84 -4.42
C LYS A 2 3.85 25.33 -4.62
N TRP A 3 4.81 24.61 -5.20
CA TRP A 3 4.61 23.24 -5.69
C TRP A 3 5.08 22.11 -4.76
N ALA A 4 5.43 22.35 -3.51
CA ALA A 4 5.55 21.32 -2.48
C ALA A 4 5.55 21.99 -1.10
N LYS A 5 4.77 21.47 -0.15
CA LYS A 5 5.00 21.78 1.27
C LYS A 5 6.35 21.18 1.68
N SER A 6 7.10 21.89 2.53
CA SER A 6 8.34 21.38 3.10
C SER A 6 8.01 20.29 4.12
N TRP A 7 8.90 19.30 4.23
CA TRP A 7 8.84 18.32 5.31
C TRP A 7 9.11 18.99 6.65
N TYR A 8 8.29 18.67 7.65
CA TYR A 8 8.55 19.00 9.04
C TYR A 8 8.97 17.75 9.81
N LEU A 9 9.61 17.95 10.97
CA LEU A 9 10.04 16.85 11.83
C LEU A 9 8.85 15.98 12.28
N SER A 10 7.69 16.60 12.56
CA SER A 10 6.45 15.91 12.89
C SER A 10 5.99 14.94 11.79
N ASP A 11 6.16 15.33 10.52
CA ASP A 11 5.77 14.49 9.38
C ASP A 11 6.65 13.25 9.27
N VAL A 12 7.96 13.41 9.49
CA VAL A 12 8.93 12.30 9.50
C VAL A 12 8.65 11.35 10.66
N ILE A 13 8.34 11.88 11.84
CA ILE A 13 7.98 11.05 13.01
C ILE A 13 6.69 10.27 12.72
N LEU A 14 5.67 10.92 12.15
CA LEU A 14 4.42 10.25 11.81
C LEU A 14 4.64 9.14 10.77
N LEU A 15 5.47 9.40 9.75
CA LEU A 15 5.83 8.42 8.75
C LEU A 15 6.55 7.20 9.36
N ALA A 16 7.48 7.44 10.29
CA ALA A 16 8.18 6.38 11.01
C ALA A 16 7.22 5.55 11.87
N LEU A 17 6.27 6.19 12.55
CA LEU A 17 5.23 5.50 13.32
C LEU A 17 4.36 4.62 12.42
N ILE A 18 3.88 5.15 11.29
CA ILE A 18 3.12 4.36 10.30
C ILE A 18 3.95 3.14 9.87
N GLY A 19 5.22 3.34 9.51
CA GLY A 19 6.13 2.24 9.13
C GLY A 19 6.27 1.18 10.22
N ILE A 20 6.44 1.56 11.48
CA ILE A 20 6.58 0.62 12.61
C ILE A 20 5.29 -0.18 12.83
N PHE A 21 4.14 0.49 12.87
CA PHE A 21 2.85 -0.17 13.08
C PHE A 21 2.54 -1.13 11.95
N PHE A 22 2.72 -0.70 10.70
CA PHE A 22 2.42 -1.55 9.56
C PHE A 22 3.44 -2.66 9.33
N GLY A 23 4.73 -2.45 9.64
CA GLY A 23 5.71 -3.52 9.63
C GLY A 23 5.36 -4.65 10.62
N ALA A 24 4.79 -4.30 11.78
CA ALA A 24 4.23 -5.29 12.70
C ALA A 24 2.99 -5.99 12.11
N ILE A 25 2.08 -5.23 11.48
CA ILE A 25 0.90 -5.79 10.82
C ILE A 25 1.31 -6.75 9.70
N PHE A 26 2.35 -6.45 8.92
CA PHE A 26 2.84 -7.30 7.84
C PHE A 26 3.30 -8.67 8.33
N MET A 27 3.90 -8.75 9.52
CA MET A 27 4.20 -10.04 10.15
C MET A 27 2.92 -10.86 10.38
N GLY A 28 1.87 -10.23 10.91
CA GLY A 28 0.56 -10.86 11.07
C GLY A 28 -0.06 -11.25 9.72
N THR A 29 0.03 -10.38 8.72
CA THR A 29 -0.46 -10.62 7.36
C THR A 29 0.25 -11.80 6.70
N ASN A 30 1.55 -11.99 6.94
CA ASN A 30 2.30 -13.15 6.43
C ASN A 30 1.71 -14.47 6.95
N TYR A 31 1.39 -14.56 8.25
CA TYR A 31 0.72 -15.74 8.79
C TYR A 31 -0.68 -15.95 8.20
N VAL A 32 -1.45 -14.87 8.05
CA VAL A 32 -2.79 -14.94 7.42
C VAL A 32 -2.67 -15.39 5.97
N TYR A 33 -1.66 -14.92 5.25
CA TYR A 33 -1.36 -15.32 3.87
C TYR A 33 -1.06 -16.82 3.77
N ASP A 34 -0.24 -17.37 4.67
CA ASP A 34 0.11 -18.79 4.63
C ASP A 34 -1.13 -19.67 4.88
N VAL A 35 -1.94 -19.32 5.88
CA VAL A 35 -3.18 -20.03 6.20
C VAL A 35 -4.17 -19.94 5.03
N LEU A 36 -4.35 -18.76 4.45
CA LEU A 36 -5.26 -18.55 3.33
C LEU A 36 -4.79 -19.28 2.07
N THR A 37 -3.49 -19.26 1.80
CA THR A 37 -2.88 -19.99 0.68
C THR A 37 -3.07 -21.49 0.88
N ALA A 38 -2.84 -22.02 2.08
CA ALA A 38 -3.03 -23.43 2.39
C ALA A 38 -4.51 -23.85 2.24
N ALA A 39 -5.46 -23.00 2.62
CA ALA A 39 -6.89 -23.27 2.48
C ALA A 39 -7.37 -23.23 1.01
N LEU A 40 -6.79 -22.36 0.19
CA LEU A 40 -7.18 -22.18 -1.22
C LEU A 40 -6.39 -23.08 -2.19
N SER A 41 -5.27 -23.67 -1.75
CA SER A 41 -4.45 -24.57 -2.57
C SER A 41 -5.20 -25.82 -3.06
N PRO A 42 -6.03 -26.52 -2.24
CA PRO A 42 -6.77 -27.72 -2.67
C PRO A 42 -7.75 -27.47 -3.83
N ILE A 43 -8.24 -26.25 -3.98
CA ILE A 43 -9.18 -25.84 -5.04
C ILE A 43 -8.46 -25.15 -6.21
N GLY A 44 -7.13 -25.16 -6.23
CA GLY A 44 -6.32 -24.54 -7.30
C GLY A 44 -6.30 -23.01 -7.29
N LEU A 45 -6.79 -22.37 -6.22
CA LEU A 45 -6.92 -20.91 -6.09
C LEU A 45 -5.94 -20.29 -5.10
N GLY A 46 -4.86 -20.99 -4.74
CA GLY A 46 -3.85 -20.50 -3.79
C GLY A 46 -3.29 -19.11 -4.14
N GLY A 47 -3.16 -18.79 -5.44
CA GLY A 47 -2.70 -17.48 -5.89
C GLY A 47 -3.64 -16.31 -5.54
N LEU A 48 -4.94 -16.56 -5.36
CA LEU A 48 -5.89 -15.50 -4.94
C LEU A 48 -5.60 -14.98 -3.53
N ALA A 49 -4.96 -15.77 -2.66
CA ALA A 49 -4.57 -15.31 -1.34
C ALA A 49 -3.66 -14.08 -1.41
N ASN A 50 -2.73 -14.08 -2.38
CA ASN A 50 -1.84 -12.95 -2.60
C ASN A 50 -2.63 -11.72 -3.06
N GLU A 51 -3.53 -11.90 -4.03
CA GLU A 51 -4.35 -10.83 -4.61
C GLU A 51 -5.27 -10.15 -3.59
N LEU A 52 -5.82 -10.94 -2.66
CA LEU A 52 -6.71 -10.45 -1.61
C LEU A 52 -5.96 -9.65 -0.54
N LEU A 53 -4.73 -10.02 -0.22
CA LEU A 53 -3.94 -9.38 0.84
C LEU A 53 -3.01 -8.27 0.32
N LEU A 54 -2.82 -8.17 -1.00
CA LEU A 54 -1.96 -7.15 -1.61
C LEU A 54 -2.35 -5.72 -1.24
N GLY A 55 -3.64 -5.44 -1.11
CA GLY A 55 -4.12 -4.14 -0.65
C GLY A 55 -3.65 -3.81 0.77
N LEU A 56 -3.56 -4.80 1.66
CA LEU A 56 -3.07 -4.61 3.02
C LEU A 56 -1.56 -4.33 3.04
N TRP A 57 -0.79 -5.02 2.19
CA TRP A 57 0.64 -4.77 2.03
C TRP A 57 0.98 -3.44 1.37
N CYS A 58 0.06 -2.79 0.65
CA CYS A 58 0.30 -1.47 0.04
C CYS A 58 -0.38 -0.32 0.79
N MET A 59 -1.06 -0.65 1.88
CA MET A 59 -1.80 0.29 2.70
C MET A 59 -0.91 1.36 3.36
N PRO A 60 0.31 1.08 3.86
CA PRO A 60 1.13 2.09 4.52
C PRO A 60 1.47 3.25 3.58
N GLY A 61 1.83 2.96 2.32
CA GLY A 61 2.12 3.99 1.33
C GLY A 61 0.87 4.80 0.98
N MET A 62 -0.28 4.15 0.79
CA MET A 62 -1.52 4.86 0.49
C MET A 62 -1.99 5.75 1.65
N LEU A 63 -1.85 5.27 2.90
CA LEU A 63 -2.15 6.02 4.12
C LEU A 63 -1.20 7.20 4.31
N ALA A 64 0.11 6.97 4.21
CA ALA A 64 1.11 8.03 4.34
C ALA A 64 0.91 9.13 3.28
N GLY A 65 0.65 8.73 2.03
CA GLY A 65 0.32 9.64 0.93
C GLY A 65 -0.90 10.51 1.23
N TYR A 66 -1.97 9.89 1.73
CA TYR A 66 -3.24 10.56 2.03
C TYR A 66 -3.14 11.51 3.24
N MET A 67 -2.47 11.08 4.30
CA MET A 67 -2.33 11.82 5.56
C MET A 67 -1.36 12.98 5.45
N LEU A 68 -0.14 12.74 4.95
CA LEU A 68 0.92 13.74 4.93
C LEU A 68 0.76 14.72 3.77
N ARG A 69 0.24 14.27 2.62
CA ARG A 69 0.05 15.09 1.41
C ARG A 69 1.35 15.74 0.93
N LEU A 70 2.48 15.07 1.18
CA LEU A 70 3.83 15.48 0.78
C LEU A 70 4.33 14.61 -0.37
N LYS A 71 5.19 15.18 -1.23
CA LYS A 71 5.89 14.41 -2.25
C LYS A 71 6.84 13.41 -1.59
N GLY A 72 6.86 12.19 -2.06
CA GLY A 72 7.65 11.09 -1.50
C GLY A 72 6.96 10.36 -0.36
N SER A 73 5.87 10.88 0.20
CA SER A 73 5.29 10.33 1.44
C SER A 73 4.75 8.91 1.26
N ALA A 74 4.14 8.61 0.11
CA ALA A 74 3.64 7.27 -0.17
C ALA A 74 4.78 6.27 -0.36
N THR A 75 5.79 6.59 -1.18
CA THR A 75 6.93 5.67 -1.38
C THR A 75 7.72 5.45 -0.10
N LEU A 76 7.99 6.52 0.67
CA LEU A 76 8.76 6.42 1.91
C LEU A 76 7.98 5.69 3.01
N GLY A 77 6.67 5.88 3.09
CA GLY A 77 5.82 5.18 4.07
C GLY A 77 5.85 3.67 3.84
N GLU A 78 5.70 3.24 2.59
CA GLU A 78 5.77 1.83 2.21
C GLU A 78 7.17 1.25 2.44
N LEU A 79 8.21 1.98 2.03
CA LEU A 79 9.60 1.55 2.22
C LEU A 79 9.95 1.38 3.71
N LEU A 80 9.49 2.28 4.57
CA LEU A 80 9.71 2.17 6.02
C LEU A 80 8.97 0.96 6.60
N ALA A 81 7.72 0.72 6.19
CA ALA A 81 6.97 -0.47 6.61
C ALA A 81 7.68 -1.77 6.19
N ALA A 82 8.10 -1.86 4.93
CA ALA A 82 8.87 -2.99 4.40
C ALA A 82 10.22 -3.19 5.12
N THR A 83 10.88 -2.10 5.50
CA THR A 83 12.13 -2.14 6.28
C THR A 83 11.91 -2.72 7.66
N VAL A 84 10.85 -2.31 8.34
CA VAL A 84 10.50 -2.84 9.66
C VAL A 84 10.12 -4.32 9.57
N GLU A 85 9.34 -4.73 8.57
CA GLU A 85 9.02 -6.16 8.35
C GLU A 85 10.29 -6.99 8.16
N MET A 86 11.25 -6.51 7.36
CA MET A 86 12.53 -7.19 7.17
C MET A 86 13.27 -7.36 8.50
N PHE A 87 13.32 -6.33 9.35
CA PHE A 87 13.97 -6.41 10.67
C PHE A 87 13.24 -7.32 11.65
N PHE A 88 11.92 -7.45 11.53
CA PHE A 88 11.13 -8.40 12.32
C PHE A 88 11.29 -9.85 11.86
N GLY A 89 12.04 -10.09 10.77
CA GLY A 89 12.29 -11.42 10.25
C GLY A 89 11.14 -11.93 9.39
N GLY A 90 10.46 -11.04 8.66
CA GLY A 90 9.43 -11.43 7.70
C GLY A 90 9.92 -12.46 6.70
N GLN A 91 9.02 -13.36 6.27
CA GLN A 91 9.36 -14.54 5.48
C GLN A 91 10.05 -14.24 4.13
N TRP A 92 9.86 -13.03 3.60
CA TRP A 92 10.43 -12.58 2.32
C TRP A 92 11.76 -11.83 2.46
N GLY A 93 12.19 -11.53 3.70
CA GLY A 93 13.47 -10.87 4.00
C GLY A 93 13.72 -9.61 3.16
N ILE A 94 14.89 -9.53 2.52
CA ILE A 94 15.29 -8.36 1.71
C ILE A 94 14.42 -8.16 0.45
N ALA A 95 13.73 -9.21 -0.02
CA ALA A 95 12.84 -9.10 -1.17
C ALA A 95 11.60 -8.24 -0.86
N THR A 96 11.22 -8.12 0.43
CA THR A 96 10.18 -7.19 0.88
C THR A 96 10.56 -5.75 0.57
N LEU A 97 11.82 -5.34 0.76
CA LEU A 97 12.26 -3.97 0.46
C LEU A 97 12.05 -3.61 -1.01
N ILE A 98 12.43 -4.52 -1.92
CA ILE A 98 12.25 -4.32 -3.36
C ILE A 98 10.76 -4.17 -3.68
N SER A 99 9.93 -5.03 -3.09
CA SER A 99 8.49 -5.00 -3.29
C SER A 99 7.87 -3.73 -2.72
N GLY A 100 8.30 -3.28 -1.54
CA GLY A 100 7.85 -2.04 -0.90
C GLY A 100 8.20 -0.79 -1.71
N ILE A 101 9.37 -0.75 -2.36
CA ILE A 101 9.71 0.35 -3.29
C ILE A 101 8.75 0.36 -4.48
N VAL A 102 8.51 -0.81 -5.10
CA VAL A 102 7.63 -0.93 -6.28
C VAL A 102 6.19 -0.57 -5.92
N GLN A 103 5.70 -1.06 -4.79
CA GLN A 103 4.36 -0.80 -4.26
C GLN A 103 4.19 0.66 -3.86
N GLY A 104 5.13 1.21 -3.10
CA GLY A 104 5.13 2.61 -2.68
C GLY A 104 5.19 3.58 -3.84
N PHE A 105 6.02 3.28 -4.84
CA PHE A 105 6.08 4.06 -6.09
C PHE A 105 4.76 3.96 -6.87
N GLY A 106 4.16 2.76 -6.94
CA GLY A 106 2.83 2.55 -7.50
C GLY A 106 1.77 3.41 -6.83
N ALA A 107 1.81 3.51 -5.50
CA ALA A 107 0.88 4.34 -4.72
C ALA A 107 1.11 5.83 -4.96
N GLU A 108 2.38 6.26 -5.02
CA GLU A 108 2.73 7.64 -5.26
C GLU A 108 2.37 8.10 -6.68
N LEU A 109 2.47 7.22 -7.68
CA LEU A 109 2.11 7.51 -9.06
C LEU A 109 0.68 8.02 -9.21
N GLY A 110 -0.28 7.53 -8.42
CA GLY A 110 -1.66 8.03 -8.44
C GLY A 110 -1.75 9.50 -8.03
N TYR A 111 -0.96 9.90 -7.03
CA TYR A 111 -0.85 11.30 -6.62
C TYR A 111 -0.05 12.14 -7.64
N ILE A 112 0.96 11.56 -8.29
CA ILE A 112 1.70 12.21 -9.40
C ILE A 112 0.77 12.51 -10.58
N VAL A 113 -0.03 11.54 -11.02
CA VAL A 113 -0.97 11.66 -12.14
C VAL A 113 -2.04 12.71 -11.84
N THR A 114 -2.52 12.75 -10.60
CA THR A 114 -3.45 13.80 -10.12
C THR A 114 -2.74 15.11 -9.75
N ARG A 115 -1.44 15.23 -10.06
CA ARG A 115 -0.57 16.40 -9.82
C ARG A 115 -0.53 16.87 -8.37
N TYR A 116 -0.73 15.96 -7.41
CA TYR A 116 -0.81 16.24 -5.97
C TYR A 116 -1.89 17.28 -5.62
N LYS A 117 -2.93 17.38 -6.45
CA LYS A 117 -4.05 18.32 -6.23
C LYS A 117 -5.26 17.65 -5.60
N HIS A 118 -5.37 16.33 -5.72
CA HIS A 118 -6.53 15.55 -5.34
C HIS A 118 -6.13 14.55 -4.25
N TYR A 119 -6.61 14.81 -3.02
CA TYR A 119 -6.52 13.93 -1.86
C TYR A 119 -7.93 13.60 -1.34
N ASP A 120 -8.85 13.47 -2.29
CA ASP A 120 -10.22 13.04 -2.13
C ASP A 120 -10.37 11.62 -2.67
N TRP A 121 -11.60 11.18 -2.95
CA TRP A 121 -11.84 9.87 -3.54
C TRP A 121 -11.07 9.67 -4.85
N LEU A 122 -10.93 10.73 -5.67
CA LEU A 122 -10.19 10.66 -6.93
C LEU A 122 -8.72 10.32 -6.71
N GLY A 123 -8.05 10.96 -5.75
CA GLY A 123 -6.65 10.68 -5.40
C GLY A 123 -6.47 9.25 -4.87
N LEU A 124 -7.34 8.82 -3.96
CA LEU A 124 -7.32 7.47 -3.39
C LEU A 124 -7.57 6.39 -4.45
N THR A 125 -8.57 6.57 -5.33
CA THR A 125 -8.84 5.65 -6.44
C THR A 125 -7.70 5.62 -7.43
N ALA A 126 -7.09 6.78 -7.72
CA ALA A 126 -5.97 6.85 -8.65
C ALA A 126 -4.75 6.12 -8.06
N SER A 127 -4.46 6.31 -6.77
CA SER A 127 -3.40 5.60 -6.06
C SER A 127 -3.63 4.08 -6.07
N ALA A 128 -4.84 3.63 -5.72
CA ALA A 128 -5.18 2.20 -5.79
C ALA A 128 -5.05 1.62 -7.21
N ALA A 129 -5.50 2.36 -8.23
CA ALA A 129 -5.41 1.94 -9.63
C ALA A 129 -3.96 1.86 -10.11
N THR A 130 -3.13 2.88 -9.84
CA THR A 130 -1.73 2.89 -10.26
C THR A 130 -0.91 1.84 -9.52
N THR A 131 -1.14 1.63 -8.22
CA THR A 131 -0.50 0.54 -7.47
C THR A 131 -0.88 -0.82 -8.04
N THR A 132 -2.15 -1.02 -8.39
CA THR A 132 -2.62 -2.26 -9.02
C THR A 132 -1.87 -2.50 -10.34
N ILE A 133 -1.78 -1.50 -11.21
CA ILE A 133 -1.11 -1.62 -12.51
C ILE A 133 0.38 -1.92 -12.34
N VAL A 134 1.06 -1.20 -11.45
CA VAL A 134 2.51 -1.34 -11.23
C VAL A 134 2.84 -2.70 -10.61
N THR A 135 2.12 -3.10 -9.58
CA THR A 135 2.34 -4.41 -8.94
C THR A 135 1.97 -5.55 -9.87
N PHE A 136 0.90 -5.41 -10.67
CA PHE A 136 0.50 -6.45 -11.62
C PHE A 136 1.54 -6.58 -12.75
N GLY A 137 2.06 -5.46 -13.25
CA GLY A 137 3.17 -5.47 -14.21
C GLY A 137 4.44 -6.12 -13.64
N TRP A 138 4.74 -5.87 -12.36
CA TRP A 138 5.84 -6.51 -11.66
C TRP A 138 5.64 -8.04 -11.54
N ASP A 139 4.43 -8.49 -11.21
CA ASP A 139 4.11 -9.92 -11.13
C ASP A 139 4.09 -10.61 -12.50
N LEU A 140 3.71 -9.89 -13.56
CA LEU A 140 3.88 -10.36 -14.94
C LEU A 140 5.36 -10.65 -15.25
N ALA A 141 6.27 -9.77 -14.85
CA ALA A 141 7.69 -9.95 -15.12
C ALA A 141 8.35 -11.00 -14.22
N ARG A 142 8.00 -11.03 -12.92
CA ARG A 142 8.72 -11.80 -11.90
C ARG A 142 8.05 -13.13 -11.54
N ASN A 143 6.74 -13.13 -11.39
CA ASN A 143 5.96 -14.28 -10.91
C ASN A 143 5.38 -15.12 -12.07
N GLY A 144 5.72 -14.78 -13.31
CA GLY A 144 5.39 -15.60 -14.47
C GLY A 144 3.90 -15.59 -14.84
N TYR A 145 3.17 -14.53 -14.49
CA TYR A 145 1.73 -14.42 -14.78
C TYR A 145 1.44 -14.54 -16.28
N TYR A 146 2.40 -14.25 -17.16
CA TYR A 146 2.30 -14.49 -18.60
C TYR A 146 1.97 -15.95 -19.00
N LYS A 147 2.18 -16.92 -18.09
CA LYS A 147 1.83 -18.33 -18.32
C LYS A 147 0.39 -18.69 -17.89
N LEU A 148 -0.30 -17.79 -17.19
CA LEU A 148 -1.66 -18.00 -16.71
C LEU A 148 -2.67 -17.84 -17.85
N GLN A 149 -3.80 -18.54 -17.72
CA GLN A 149 -4.91 -18.37 -18.66
C GLN A 149 -5.49 -16.94 -18.56
N LEU A 150 -5.94 -16.40 -19.68
CA LEU A 150 -6.43 -15.02 -19.77
C LEU A 150 -7.55 -14.72 -18.76
N TRP A 151 -8.45 -15.67 -18.48
CA TRP A 151 -9.52 -15.48 -17.52
C TRP A 151 -9.00 -15.35 -16.08
N LEU A 152 -7.96 -16.09 -15.70
CA LEU A 152 -7.31 -15.98 -14.38
C LEU A 152 -6.58 -14.66 -14.23
N LEU A 153 -5.94 -14.17 -15.29
CA LEU A 153 -5.30 -12.85 -15.29
C LEU A 153 -6.31 -11.73 -15.03
N ILE A 154 -7.46 -11.77 -15.71
CA ILE A 154 -8.54 -10.81 -15.50
C ILE A 154 -9.08 -10.92 -14.07
N LEU A 155 -9.30 -12.14 -13.58
CA LEU A 155 -9.76 -12.36 -12.20
C LEU A 155 -8.77 -11.78 -11.19
N TYR A 156 -7.49 -12.09 -11.30
CA TYR A 156 -6.45 -11.62 -10.39
C TYR A 156 -6.35 -10.11 -10.41
N PHE A 157 -6.37 -9.49 -11.60
CA PHE A 157 -6.35 -8.04 -11.74
C PHE A 157 -7.56 -7.38 -11.05
N VAL A 158 -8.77 -7.92 -11.23
CA VAL A 158 -10.00 -7.38 -10.62
C VAL A 158 -9.98 -7.55 -9.10
N VAL A 159 -9.62 -8.74 -8.62
CA VAL A 159 -9.53 -9.02 -7.17
C VAL A 159 -8.48 -8.13 -6.51
N ARG A 160 -7.32 -7.97 -7.15
CA ARG A 160 -6.27 -7.06 -6.70
C ARG A 160 -6.76 -5.63 -6.60
N PHE A 161 -7.42 -5.14 -7.64
CA PHE A 161 -7.95 -3.78 -7.64
C PHE A 161 -8.97 -3.57 -6.52
N ILE A 162 -9.87 -4.53 -6.31
CA ILE A 162 -10.84 -4.48 -5.21
C ILE A 162 -10.12 -4.46 -3.86
N SER A 163 -9.12 -5.33 -3.65
CA SER A 163 -8.31 -5.35 -2.43
C SER A 163 -7.64 -3.99 -2.21
N MET A 164 -6.94 -3.46 -3.21
CA MET A 164 -6.28 -2.15 -3.16
C MET A 164 -7.25 -1.02 -2.85
N PHE A 165 -8.44 -1.04 -3.44
CA PHE A 165 -9.45 -0.03 -3.19
C PHE A 165 -10.05 -0.13 -1.78
N VAL A 166 -10.30 -1.34 -1.28
CA VAL A 166 -10.85 -1.56 0.06
C VAL A 166 -9.84 -1.18 1.14
N PHE A 167 -8.60 -1.67 1.06
CA PHE A 167 -7.57 -1.38 2.06
C PHE A 167 -7.00 0.03 1.88
N GLY A 168 -6.57 0.36 0.66
CA GLY A 168 -5.91 1.61 0.35
C GLY A 168 -6.83 2.81 0.21
N GLY A 169 -8.08 2.62 -0.19
CA GLY A 169 -9.07 3.68 -0.33
C GLY A 169 -9.99 3.79 0.89
N LEU A 170 -10.81 2.77 1.11
CA LEU A 170 -11.87 2.80 2.13
C LEU A 170 -11.28 2.79 3.54
N LEU A 171 -10.44 1.82 3.88
CA LEU A 171 -9.86 1.67 5.21
C LEU A 171 -8.90 2.83 5.54
N THR A 172 -8.05 3.25 4.60
CA THR A 172 -7.22 4.45 4.76
C THR A 172 -8.03 5.67 5.17
N ARG A 173 -9.15 5.93 4.48
CA ARG A 173 -10.01 7.06 4.79
C ARG A 173 -10.69 6.91 6.16
N LEU A 174 -11.20 5.72 6.47
CA LEU A 174 -11.83 5.44 7.77
C LEU A 174 -10.85 5.65 8.92
N ILE A 175 -9.61 5.17 8.79
CA ILE A 175 -8.56 5.35 9.78
C ILE A 175 -8.26 6.84 9.99
N THR A 176 -8.09 7.60 8.91
CA THR A 176 -7.85 9.05 9.00
C THR A 176 -9.04 9.78 9.63
N ASP A 177 -10.27 9.45 9.25
CA ASP A 177 -11.48 10.05 9.83
C ASP A 177 -11.59 9.74 11.34
N MET A 178 -11.20 8.54 11.77
CA MET A 178 -11.16 8.15 13.19
C MET A 178 -10.05 8.88 13.96
N LEU A 179 -8.88 9.05 13.34
CA LEU A 179 -7.75 9.80 13.91
C LEU A 179 -8.05 11.31 14.04
N ASP A 180 -8.81 11.86 13.10
CA ASP A 180 -9.29 13.24 13.18
C ASP A 180 -10.30 13.41 14.32
N ARG A 181 -11.21 12.44 14.50
CA ARG A 181 -12.19 12.43 15.60
C ARG A 181 -11.57 12.26 16.98
N SER A 182 -10.45 11.56 17.09
CA SER A 182 -9.73 11.39 18.36
C SER A 182 -8.92 12.62 18.77
N HIS A 183 -8.91 13.68 17.94
CA HIS A 183 -8.11 14.90 18.12
C HIS A 183 -6.60 14.66 18.23
N VAL A 184 -6.13 13.45 17.91
CA VAL A 184 -4.70 13.11 17.87
C VAL A 184 -4.02 13.84 16.72
N LEU A 185 -4.75 14.11 15.63
CA LEU A 185 -4.28 14.91 14.49
C LEU A 185 -4.40 16.44 14.69
N LYS A 186 -4.13 16.95 15.91
CA LYS A 186 -4.01 18.40 16.12
C LYS A 186 -2.65 18.93 15.61
N SER A 187 -2.69 19.38 14.35
CA SER A 187 -1.83 20.39 13.67
C SER A 187 -0.43 19.99 13.17
N SER A 188 -0.23 20.17 11.85
CA SER A 188 1.02 20.70 11.26
C SER A 188 0.75 21.78 10.18
N HIS A 189 -0.51 22.00 9.75
CA HIS A 189 -0.80 22.85 8.60
C HIS A 189 -2.03 23.76 8.71
N SER A 190 -2.40 24.15 9.93
CA SER A 190 -3.29 25.30 10.13
C SER A 190 -2.43 26.57 10.25
N ASN A 191 -2.53 27.42 9.23
CA ASN A 191 -1.86 28.71 8.97
C ASN A 191 -0.63 28.66 8.05
#